data_AF-A0A9X0BCY6-F1
#
_entry.id   AF-A0A9X0BCY6-F1
#
_cell.length_a   1.000
_cell.length_b   1.000
_cell.length_c   1.000
_cell.angle_alpha   90.00
_cell.angle_beta   90.00
_cell.angle_gamma   90.00
#
_symmetry.space_group_name_H-M   'P 1'
#
loop_
_entity.id
_entity.type
_entity.pdbx_description
1 polymer ?
#
loop_
_entity_poly.entity_id
_entity_poly.type
_entity_poly.pdbx_seq_one_letter_code
_entity_poly.pdbx_strand_id
1 'polypeptide(L)'
;MSSLPYGIFSPSRTVPVKTRLSDIELVLADQKLDGHYIPVLSYVPTSDTSPNSRPVLVYLHLGGFLFGDLESGDLYCRVLASRLDLSILKVDYRLAPEWPFPHGVNDSYDAVEWVSI
;
A
#
# COMPACT_ATOMS: atom_id res chain seq x y z
N MET A 1 11.96 23.36 -11.61
CA MET A 1 10.77 22.88 -10.88
C MET A 1 10.15 21.77 -11.72
N SER A 2 10.61 20.54 -11.55
CA SER A 2 10.18 19.38 -12.34
C SER A 2 9.06 18.64 -11.61
N SER A 3 7.88 18.62 -12.20
CA SER A 3 6.76 17.77 -11.78
C SER A 3 7.12 16.30 -11.96
N LEU A 4 7.06 15.51 -10.88
CA LEU A 4 7.29 14.07 -10.92
C LEU A 4 6.09 13.34 -11.58
N PRO A 5 6.31 12.23 -12.30
CA PRO A 5 5.32 11.59 -13.20
C PRO A 5 4.23 10.74 -12.53
N TYR A 6 4.11 10.77 -11.21
CA TYR A 6 3.31 9.80 -10.44
C TYR A 6 1.95 10.41 -10.04
N GLY A 7 0.95 10.27 -10.92
CA GLY A 7 -0.42 10.76 -10.68
C GLY A 7 -1.27 9.87 -9.77
N ILE A 8 -0.88 8.60 -9.55
CA ILE A 8 -1.66 7.61 -8.80
C ILE A 8 -1.33 7.64 -7.30
N PHE A 9 -0.08 7.97 -6.95
CA PHE A 9 0.38 8.04 -5.57
C PHE A 9 1.04 9.40 -5.36
N SER A 10 0.26 10.38 -4.90
CA SER A 10 0.81 11.65 -4.40
C SER A 10 0.95 11.51 -2.89
N PRO A 11 2.16 11.17 -2.35
CA PRO A 11 2.31 10.95 -0.93
C PRO A 11 2.45 12.29 -0.20
N SER A 12 1.84 12.38 0.99
CA SER A 12 2.07 13.48 1.94
C SER A 12 3.45 13.41 2.61
N ARG A 13 4.15 12.26 2.54
CA ARG A 13 5.51 12.06 3.05
C ARG A 13 6.17 10.85 2.37
N THR A 14 7.46 10.90 2.03
CA THR A 14 8.22 9.74 1.53
C THR A 14 9.31 9.39 2.52
N VAL A 15 9.42 8.12 2.95
CA VAL A 15 10.50 7.63 3.81
C VAL A 15 11.23 6.50 3.08
N PRO A 16 12.48 6.70 2.62
CA PRO A 16 13.23 5.63 1.96
C PRO A 16 13.70 4.62 3.01
N VAL A 17 13.14 3.41 2.97
CA VAL A 17 13.61 2.27 3.78
C VAL A 17 14.44 1.36 2.88
N LYS A 18 15.74 1.23 3.19
CA LYS A 18 16.72 0.51 2.37
C LYS A 18 16.94 -0.91 2.91
N THR A 19 16.42 -1.93 2.22
CA THR A 19 16.70 -3.35 2.52
C THR A 19 17.18 -4.08 1.27
N ARG A 20 17.86 -5.23 1.46
CA ARG A 20 18.79 -5.91 0.53
C ARG A 20 18.20 -6.50 -0.78
N LEU A 21 16.99 -6.11 -1.17
CA LEU A 21 16.49 -6.21 -2.54
C LEU A 21 16.49 -4.77 -3.07
N SER A 22 17.54 -4.39 -3.79
CA SER A 22 17.76 -3.00 -4.26
C SER A 22 16.65 -2.44 -5.14
N ASP A 23 15.70 -3.28 -5.54
CA ASP A 23 14.82 -3.03 -6.65
C ASP A 23 13.40 -2.66 -6.20
N ILE A 24 13.22 -2.22 -4.95
CA ILE A 24 11.91 -1.84 -4.39
C ILE A 24 12.03 -0.53 -3.61
N GLU A 25 11.26 0.46 -4.03
CA GLU A 25 10.97 1.67 -3.29
C GLU A 25 9.77 1.47 -2.37
N LEU A 26 9.85 2.01 -1.15
CA LEU A 26 8.75 2.01 -0.18
C LEU A 26 8.20 3.42 -0.02
N VAL A 27 6.88 3.54 -0.06
CA VAL A 27 6.19 4.83 0.12
C VAL A 27 5.12 4.69 1.19
N LEU A 28 5.34 5.33 2.34
CA LEU A 28 4.37 5.40 3.43
C LEU A 28 3.53 6.66 3.28
N ALA A 29 2.21 6.56 3.26
CA ALA A 29 1.32 7.71 3.15
C ALA A 29 0.03 7.50 3.95
N ASP A 30 -0.65 8.59 4.27
CA ASP A 30 -2.03 8.54 4.76
C ASP A 30 -2.97 8.85 3.59
N GLN A 31 -3.77 7.87 3.18
CA GLN A 31 -4.73 8.05 2.10
C GLN A 31 -6.09 8.44 2.64
N LYS A 32 -6.67 9.50 2.08
CA LYS A 32 -8.04 9.90 2.44
C LYS A 32 -9.04 9.05 1.67
N LEU A 33 -9.67 8.11 2.36
CA LEU A 33 -10.63 7.14 1.84
C LEU A 33 -11.94 7.31 2.60
N ASP A 34 -13.07 7.43 1.90
CA ASP A 34 -14.40 7.73 2.45
C ASP A 34 -14.41 8.70 3.66
N GLY A 35 -13.74 9.85 3.51
CA GLY A 35 -13.73 10.90 4.52
C GLY A 35 -12.79 10.69 5.73
N HIS A 36 -12.10 9.57 5.83
CA HIS A 36 -11.10 9.30 6.87
C HIS A 36 -9.72 8.98 6.28
N TYR A 37 -8.66 9.08 7.09
CA TYR A 37 -7.30 8.76 6.64
C TYR A 37 -6.94 7.34 7.04
N ILE A 38 -6.48 6.55 6.07
CA ILE A 38 -6.00 5.19 6.26
C ILE A 38 -4.50 5.18 5.94
N PRO A 39 -3.64 4.76 6.88
CA PRO A 39 -2.24 4.56 6.60
C PRO A 39 -2.05 3.47 5.55
N VAL A 40 -1.19 3.72 4.58
CA VAL A 40 -0.83 2.75 3.54
C VAL A 40 0.68 2.71 3.33
N LEU A 41 1.17 1.53 2.97
CA LEU A 41 2.55 1.32 2.55
C LEU A 41 2.58 0.74 1.14
N SER A 42 3.15 1.50 0.21
CA SER A 42 3.31 1.05 -1.16
C SER A 42 4.69 0.41 -1.38
N TYR A 43 4.71 -0.73 -2.06
CA TYR A 43 5.92 -1.38 -2.56
C TYR A 43 5.96 -1.15 -4.07
N VAL A 44 6.95 -0.40 -4.55
CA VAL A 44 7.08 -0.03 -5.95
C VAL A 44 8.39 -0.58 -6.50
N PRO A 45 8.35 -1.54 -7.45
CA PRO A 45 9.57 -2.01 -8.09
C PRO A 45 10.35 -0.87 -8.78
N THR A 46 11.68 -0.94 -8.84
CA THR A 46 12.50 0.07 -9.55
C THR A 46 12.89 -0.40 -10.95
N SER A 47 12.12 -1.30 -11.56
CA SER A 47 12.31 -1.74 -12.95
C SER A 47 11.99 -0.62 -13.95
N ASP A 48 12.38 -0.81 -15.22
CA ASP A 48 12.12 0.16 -16.30
C ASP A 48 10.63 0.27 -16.70
N THR A 49 9.78 -0.65 -16.22
CA THR A 49 8.34 -0.61 -16.48
C THR A 49 7.74 0.65 -15.88
N SER A 50 7.01 1.42 -16.70
CA SER A 50 6.32 2.62 -16.24
C SER A 50 5.39 2.28 -15.06
N PRO A 51 5.41 3.06 -13.96
CA PRO A 51 4.53 2.86 -12.81
C PRO A 51 3.05 2.78 -13.18
N ASN A 52 2.61 3.56 -14.17
CA ASN A 52 1.23 3.60 -14.63
C ASN A 52 0.86 2.42 -15.55
N SER A 53 1.82 1.55 -15.87
CA SER A 53 1.64 0.36 -16.71
C SER A 53 1.76 -0.94 -15.91
N ARG A 54 1.98 -0.86 -14.60
CA ARG A 54 2.09 -2.03 -13.73
C ARG A 54 0.73 -2.40 -13.13
N PRO A 55 0.44 -3.70 -12.98
CA PRO A 55 -0.70 -4.11 -12.17
C PRO A 55 -0.47 -3.70 -10.70
N VAL A 56 -1.56 -3.42 -10.01
CA VAL A 56 -1.56 -3.11 -8.57
C VAL A 56 -2.20 -4.26 -7.81
N LEU A 57 -1.53 -4.72 -6.76
CA LEU A 57 -2.07 -5.66 -5.78
C LEU A 57 -2.42 -4.89 -4.50
N VAL A 58 -3.69 -4.95 -4.08
CA VAL A 58 -4.08 -4.48 -2.74
C VAL A 58 -3.83 -5.61 -1.74
N TYR A 59 -2.95 -5.38 -0.78
CA TYR A 59 -2.60 -6.34 0.26
C TYR A 59 -3.31 -5.96 1.56
N LEU A 60 -4.24 -6.83 1.97
CA LEU A 60 -4.88 -6.80 3.29
C LEU A 60 -4.12 -7.78 4.17
N HIS A 61 -3.59 -7.31 5.30
CA HIS A 61 -2.82 -8.17 6.18
C HIS A 61 -3.68 -9.30 6.77
N LEU A 62 -3.02 -10.33 7.28
CA LEU A 62 -3.72 -11.41 7.99
C LEU A 62 -4.03 -10.97 9.42
N GLY A 63 -4.85 -11.77 10.12
CA GLY A 63 -5.20 -11.50 11.52
C GLY A 63 -6.70 -11.34 11.78
N GLY A 64 -7.54 -11.62 10.78
CA GLY A 64 -9.00 -11.72 10.97
C GLY A 64 -9.65 -10.43 11.48
N PHE A 65 -9.13 -9.27 11.09
CA PHE A 65 -9.55 -7.95 11.57
C PHE A 65 -9.34 -7.69 13.07
N LEU A 66 -8.48 -8.48 13.72
CA LEU A 66 -8.11 -8.35 15.14
C LEU A 66 -6.64 -8.02 15.35
N PHE A 67 -5.77 -8.41 14.42
CA PHE A 67 -4.31 -8.28 14.56
C PHE A 67 -3.65 -7.91 13.23
N GLY A 68 -2.42 -7.41 13.33
CA GLY A 68 -1.54 -7.07 12.21
C GLY A 68 -1.44 -5.56 11.97
N ASP A 69 -0.57 -5.19 11.03
CA ASP A 69 -0.20 -3.82 10.73
C ASP A 69 0.57 -3.71 9.40
N LEU A 70 1.09 -2.51 9.10
CA LEU A 70 1.98 -2.24 7.97
C LEU A 70 3.33 -2.96 8.01
N GLU A 71 3.77 -3.53 9.13
CA GLU A 71 4.99 -4.35 9.18
C GLU A 71 4.69 -5.82 8.83
N SER A 72 3.47 -6.27 9.10
CA SER A 72 3.02 -7.67 8.96
C SER A 72 3.06 -8.19 7.52
N GLY A 73 4.00 -9.09 7.21
CA GLY A 73 4.14 -9.67 5.87
C GLY A 73 5.02 -8.87 4.90
N ASP A 74 5.87 -7.97 5.40
CA ASP A 74 6.81 -7.18 4.58
C ASP A 74 7.62 -8.02 3.58
N LEU A 75 8.19 -9.15 4.01
CA LEU A 75 8.98 -10.03 3.14
C LEU A 75 8.14 -10.57 1.96
N TYR A 76 6.88 -10.94 2.21
CA TYR A 76 5.98 -11.45 1.17
C TYR A 76 5.70 -10.37 0.13
N CYS A 77 5.38 -9.14 0.57
CA CYS A 77 5.15 -8.01 -0.32
C CYS A 77 6.39 -7.71 -1.17
N ARG A 78 7.59 -7.70 -0.57
CA ARG A 78 8.83 -7.47 -1.33
C ARG A 78 9.06 -8.53 -2.39
N VAL A 79 8.92 -9.80 -2.03
CA VAL A 79 9.15 -10.92 -2.97
C VAL A 79 8.14 -10.88 -4.12
N LEU A 80 6.87 -10.63 -3.82
CA LEU A 80 5.82 -10.54 -4.85
C LEU A 80 6.03 -9.35 -5.79
N ALA A 81 6.26 -8.16 -5.23
CA ALA A 81 6.48 -6.94 -6.01
C ALA A 81 7.66 -7.09 -6.97
N SER A 82 8.80 -7.59 -6.47
CA SER A 82 10.01 -7.78 -7.28
C SER A 82 9.84 -8.89 -8.32
N ARG A 83 9.28 -10.06 -7.96
CA ARG A 83 9.22 -11.21 -8.89
C ARG A 83 8.15 -11.08 -9.97
N LEU A 84 7.08 -10.35 -9.69
CA LEU A 84 5.93 -10.21 -10.58
C LEU A 84 5.87 -8.83 -11.25
N ASP A 85 6.84 -7.96 -10.98
CA ASP A 85 6.92 -6.58 -11.47
C ASP A 85 5.59 -5.81 -11.26
N LEU A 86 5.06 -5.91 -10.04
CA LEU A 86 3.79 -5.30 -9.65
C LEU A 86 3.98 -4.31 -8.50
N SER A 87 3.12 -3.29 -8.48
CA SER A 87 3.02 -2.39 -7.33
C SER A 87 2.11 -3.03 -6.28
N ILE A 88 2.45 -2.91 -4.99
CA ILE A 88 1.59 -3.39 -3.90
C ILE A 88 1.16 -2.21 -3.06
N LEU A 89 -0.14 -2.06 -2.82
CA LEU A 89 -0.68 -1.15 -1.81
C LEU A 89 -1.05 -1.97 -0.57
N LYS A 90 -0.29 -1.82 0.51
CA LYS A 90 -0.60 -2.43 1.79
C LYS A 90 -1.44 -1.48 2.63
N VAL A 91 -2.56 -1.97 3.16
CA VAL A 91 -3.58 -1.16 3.85
C VAL A 91 -3.56 -1.46 5.35
N ASP A 92 -3.45 -0.42 6.17
CA ASP A 92 -3.56 -0.48 7.63
C ASP A 92 -5.01 -0.27 8.07
N TYR A 93 -5.87 -1.23 7.72
CA TYR A 93 -7.30 -1.12 8.03
C TYR A 93 -7.55 -1.18 9.54
N ARG A 94 -8.64 -0.54 9.99
CA ARG A 94 -9.01 -0.51 11.40
C ARG A 94 -9.32 -1.91 11.95
N LEU A 95 -8.88 -2.15 13.19
CA LEU A 95 -9.03 -3.43 13.89
C LEU A 95 -10.07 -3.37 15.00
N ALA A 96 -10.70 -4.51 15.24
CA ALA A 96 -11.50 -4.77 16.43
C ALA A 96 -10.56 -5.11 17.62
N PRO A 97 -10.98 -4.85 18.88
CA PRO A 97 -12.30 -4.39 19.31
C PRO A 97 -12.55 -2.87 19.19
N GLU A 98 -11.52 -2.05 18.99
CA GLU A 98 -11.62 -0.59 18.93
C GLU A 98 -12.55 -0.13 17.81
N TRP A 99 -12.50 -0.84 16.68
CA TRP A 99 -13.34 -0.63 15.51
C TRP A 99 -14.00 -1.96 15.11
N PRO A 100 -15.15 -2.32 15.68
CA PRO A 100 -15.84 -3.55 15.35
C PRO A 100 -16.34 -3.55 13.90
N PHE A 101 -16.78 -4.70 13.41
CA PHE A 101 -17.42 -4.82 12.10
C PHE A 101 -18.50 -3.72 11.91
N PRO A 102 -18.55 -3.04 10.74
CA PRO A 102 -17.85 -3.34 9.47
C PRO A 102 -16.58 -2.51 9.17
N HIS A 103 -16.03 -1.74 10.13
CA HIS A 103 -15.03 -0.71 9.86
C HIS A 103 -13.82 -1.19 9.03
N GLY A 104 -13.10 -2.22 9.49
CA GLY A 104 -11.94 -2.73 8.73
C GLY A 104 -12.27 -3.27 7.34
N VAL A 105 -13.51 -3.76 7.12
CA VAL A 105 -13.98 -4.20 5.80
C VAL A 105 -14.26 -3.02 4.89
N ASN A 106 -14.88 -1.96 5.41
CA ASN A 106 -15.10 -0.73 4.66
C ASN A 106 -13.76 -0.09 4.26
N ASP A 107 -12.82 0.03 5.20
CA ASP A 107 -11.46 0.52 4.94
C ASP A 107 -10.76 -0.25 3.82
N SER A 108 -10.92 -1.58 3.84
CA SER A 108 -10.38 -2.47 2.81
C SER A 108 -11.04 -2.25 1.44
N TYR A 109 -12.36 -2.06 1.44
CA TYR A 109 -13.14 -1.82 0.22
C TYR A 109 -12.78 -0.46 -0.39
N ASP A 110 -12.73 0.59 0.42
CA ASP A 110 -12.41 1.95 -0.04
C ASP A 110 -11.00 2.01 -0.64
N ALA A 111 -10.04 1.24 -0.09
CA ALA A 111 -8.71 1.13 -0.67
C ALA A 111 -8.72 0.47 -2.05
N VAL A 112 -9.54 -0.58 -2.25
CA VAL A 112 -9.70 -1.24 -3.56
C VAL A 112 -10.39 -0.30 -4.56
N GLU A 113 -11.43 0.40 -4.13
CA GLU A 113 -12.13 1.38 -4.96
C GLU A 113 -11.17 2.49 -5.40
N TRP A 114 -10.37 3.03 -4.48
CA TRP A 114 -9.41 4.09 -4.77
C TRP A 114 -8.33 3.69 -5.79
N VAL A 115 -7.81 2.46 -5.72
CA VAL A 115 -6.82 1.95 -6.70
C VAL A 115 -7.44 1.72 -8.08
N SER A 116 -8.76 1.56 -8.17
CA SER A 116 -9.45 1.23 -9.42
C SER A 116 -9.73 2.44 -10.32
N ILE A 117 -9.41 3.65 -9.87
CA ILE A 117 -9.62 4.94 -10.56
C ILE A 117 -8.37 5.35 -11.33
#